data_AF-X1BQF7-F1
#
_entry.id   AF-X1BQF7-F1
#
_cell.length_a   1.000
_cell.length_b   1.000
_cell.length_c   1.000
_cell.angle_alpha   90.00
_cell.angle_beta   90.00
_cell.angle_gamma   90.00
#
_symmetry.space_group_name_H-M   'P 1'
#
loop_
_entity.id
_entity.type
_entity.pdbx_description
1 polymer ?
#
loop_
_entity_poly.entity_id
_entity_poly.type
_entity_poly.pdbx_seq_one_letter_code
_entity_poly.pdbx_strand_id
1 'polypeptide(L)'
;TFDAVRASDAIRIDFMEDELGNIYVIDVNGTPALSPSGSLSFMSSKVGLTHSQLIKLIFYESIVRYNLAPTYLLEDIISKIQAKLATYYADKDDKDAETALI
;
A
#
# COMPACT_ATOMS: atom_id res chain seq x y z
N THR A 1 -3.75 3.08 -13.56
CA THR A 1 -3.86 3.47 -12.13
C THR A 1 -4.79 2.50 -11.41
N PHE A 2 -4.85 2.54 -10.08
CA PHE A 2 -5.83 1.83 -9.25
C PHE A 2 -7.28 2.03 -9.74
N ASP A 3 -7.56 3.19 -10.34
CA ASP A 3 -8.87 3.54 -10.94
C ASP A 3 -9.23 2.69 -12.16
N ALA A 4 -8.24 2.18 -12.90
CA ALA A 4 -8.46 1.43 -14.13
C ALA A 4 -9.27 0.14 -13.89
N VAL A 5 -9.19 -0.39 -12.66
CA VAL A 5 -9.93 -1.58 -12.21
C VAL A 5 -11.02 -1.25 -11.20
N ARG A 6 -11.25 0.05 -10.92
CA ARG A 6 -12.23 0.55 -9.95
C ARG A 6 -12.13 -0.14 -8.59
N ALA A 7 -10.90 -0.46 -8.17
CA ALA A 7 -10.66 -1.07 -6.88
C ALA A 7 -11.02 -0.09 -5.74
N SER A 8 -11.20 -0.62 -4.54
CA SER A 8 -11.44 0.15 -3.33
C SER A 8 -10.53 -0.34 -2.23
N ASP A 9 -9.99 0.60 -1.45
CA ASP A 9 -9.22 0.41 -0.22
C ASP A 9 -7.87 -0.34 -0.37
N ALA A 10 -7.86 -1.55 -0.94
CA ALA A 10 -6.64 -2.33 -1.17
C ALA A 10 -6.76 -3.26 -2.40
N ILE A 11 -5.67 -3.40 -3.14
CA ILE A 11 -5.51 -4.34 -4.24
C ILE A 11 -4.09 -4.92 -4.20
N ARG A 12 -3.91 -6.15 -4.68
CA ARG A 12 -2.57 -6.69 -4.98
C ARG A 12 -2.42 -6.81 -6.49
N ILE A 13 -1.32 -6.28 -7.02
CA ILE A 13 -0.94 -6.44 -8.42
C ILE A 13 0.31 -7.29 -8.45
N ASP A 14 0.24 -8.40 -9.18
CA ASP A 14 1.37 -9.29 -9.37
C ASP A 14 1.99 -8.98 -10.73
N PHE A 15 3.31 -8.80 -10.75
CA PHE A 15 4.08 -8.47 -11.95
C PHE A 15 5.05 -9.60 -12.28
N MET A 16 5.38 -9.73 -13.56
CA MET A 16 6.47 -10.58 -14.06
C MET A 16 7.37 -9.74 -14.97
N GLU A 17 8.67 -9.90 -14.82
CA GLU A 17 9.68 -9.34 -15.72
C GLU A 17 10.15 -10.46 -16.67
N ASP A 18 10.18 -10.18 -17.97
CA ASP A 18 10.73 -11.12 -18.95
C ASP A 18 12.26 -11.05 -19.03
N GLU A 19 12.86 -11.89 -19.88
CA GLU A 19 14.33 -11.94 -20.06
C GLU A 19 14.93 -10.66 -20.67
N LEU A 20 14.10 -9.78 -21.22
CA LEU A 20 14.49 -8.50 -21.83
C LEU A 20 14.24 -7.31 -20.90
N GLY A 21 13.76 -7.54 -19.68
CA GLY A 21 13.45 -6.50 -18.71
C GLY A 21 12.06 -5.86 -18.87
N ASN A 22 11.18 -6.41 -19.72
CA ASN A 22 9.83 -5.88 -19.88
C ASN A 22 8.96 -6.34 -18.71
N ILE A 23 8.26 -5.40 -18.06
CA ILE A 23 7.37 -5.67 -16.92
C ILE A 23 5.93 -5.86 -17.42
N TYR A 24 5.31 -6.97 -17.02
CA TYR A 24 3.93 -7.31 -17.33
C TYR A 24 3.10 -7.50 -16.06
N VAL A 25 1.85 -7.04 -16.08
CA VAL A 25 0.86 -7.41 -15.06
C VAL A 25 0.36 -8.82 -15.35
N ILE A 26 0.48 -9.74 -14.41
CA ILE A 26 0.05 -11.14 -14.56
C ILE A 26 -1.21 -11.48 -13.76
N ASP A 27 -1.46 -10.76 -12.65
CA ASP A 27 -2.68 -10.91 -11.86
C ASP A 27 -3.05 -9.58 -11.18
N VAL A 28 -4.36 -9.40 -11.02
CA VAL A 28 -4.95 -8.26 -10.30
C VAL A 28 -5.93 -8.82 -9.28
N ASN A 29 -5.47 -8.96 -8.05
CA ASN A 29 -6.24 -9.56 -6.97
C ASN A 29 -6.95 -8.47 -6.14
N GLY A 30 -8.27 -8.38 -6.31
CA GLY A 30 -9.16 -7.47 -5.57
C GLY A 30 -9.55 -7.96 -4.17
N THR A 31 -9.23 -9.21 -3.81
CA THR A 31 -9.50 -9.78 -2.48
C THR A 31 -8.25 -10.48 -1.93
N PRO A 32 -7.13 -9.76 -1.79
CA PRO A 32 -5.90 -10.34 -1.28
C PRO A 32 -6.05 -10.75 0.19
N ALA A 33 -5.34 -11.81 0.58
CA ALA A 33 -5.40 -12.32 1.95
C ALA A 33 -4.91 -11.28 2.98
N LEU A 34 -5.76 -11.01 3.97
CA LEU A 34 -5.49 -10.12 5.12
C LEU A 34 -5.11 -10.91 6.39
N SER A 35 -4.71 -12.17 6.28
CA SER A 35 -4.16 -12.87 7.45
C SER A 35 -2.82 -12.23 7.88
N PRO A 36 -2.39 -12.39 9.13
CA PRO A 36 -1.06 -11.91 9.57
C PRO A 36 0.10 -12.47 8.74
N SER A 37 -0.06 -13.70 8.22
CA SER A 37 0.90 -14.36 7.32
C SER A 37 0.65 -14.10 5.83
N GLY A 38 -0.38 -13.32 5.48
CA GLY A 38 -0.77 -13.02 4.11
C GLY A 38 0.15 -12.03 3.42
N SER A 39 0.15 -12.05 2.08
CA SER A 39 1.02 -11.20 1.25
C SER A 39 0.92 -9.71 1.56
N LEU A 40 -0.29 -9.16 1.78
CA LEU A 40 -0.44 -7.74 2.13
C LEU A 40 0.22 -7.40 3.47
N SER A 41 0.02 -8.24 4.49
CA SER A 41 0.65 -8.06 5.81
C SER A 41 2.18 -8.14 5.73
N PHE A 42 2.69 -9.07 4.92
CA PHE A 42 4.13 -9.17 4.66
C PHE A 42 4.66 -7.90 3.98
N MET A 43 4.02 -7.43 2.91
CA MET A 43 4.43 -6.23 2.18
C MET A 43 4.35 -4.98 3.05
N SER A 44 3.27 -4.80 3.82
CA SER A 44 3.12 -3.65 4.73
C SER A 44 4.22 -3.62 5.81
N SER A 45 4.68 -4.80 6.24
CA SER A 45 5.79 -4.88 7.21
C SER A 45 7.11 -4.35 6.65
N LYS A 46 7.33 -4.46 5.33
CA LYS A 46 8.54 -3.93 4.67
C LYS A 46 8.59 -2.41 4.65
N VAL A 47 7.44 -1.76 4.78
CA VAL A 47 7.31 -0.30 4.95
C VAL A 47 7.06 0.10 6.40
N GLY A 48 7.37 -0.78 7.37
CA GLY A 48 7.33 -0.45 8.80
C GLY A 48 5.93 -0.40 9.42
N LEU A 49 4.91 -0.95 8.74
CA LEU A 49 3.55 -1.08 9.26
C LEU A 49 3.33 -2.44 9.90
N THR A 50 2.80 -2.44 11.12
CA THR A 50 2.29 -3.66 11.75
C THR A 50 1.01 -4.13 11.05
N HIS A 51 0.69 -5.42 11.18
CA HIS A 51 -0.56 -5.98 10.67
C HIS A 51 -1.79 -5.20 11.17
N SER A 52 -1.81 -4.84 12.46
CA SER A 52 -2.91 -4.05 13.03
C SER A 52 -3.02 -2.64 12.43
N GLN A 53 -1.91 -2.03 12.03
CA GLN A 53 -1.92 -0.72 11.36
C GLN A 53 -2.45 -0.84 9.92
N LEU A 54 -2.07 -1.90 9.20
CA LEU A 54 -2.64 -2.19 7.88
C LEU A 54 -4.18 -2.31 7.95
N ILE A 55 -4.70 -3.10 8.89
CA ILE A 55 -6.15 -3.26 9.06
C ILE A 55 -6.85 -1.94 9.40
N LYS A 56 -6.25 -1.12 10.28
CA LYS A 56 -6.80 0.20 10.60
C LYS A 56 -6.81 1.14 9.41
N LEU A 57 -5.79 1.10 8.55
CA LEU A 57 -5.73 1.90 7.33
C LEU A 57 -6.85 1.50 6.36
N ILE A 58 -7.00 0.21 6.05
CA ILE A 58 -8.08 -0.29 5.19
C ILE A 58 -9.46 0.10 5.75
N PHE A 59 -9.65 -0.04 7.07
CA PHE A 59 -10.89 0.33 7.73
C PHE A 59 -11.18 1.84 7.66
N TYR A 60 -10.16 2.68 7.84
CA TYR A 60 -10.28 4.13 7.71
C TYR A 60 -10.70 4.53 6.30
N GLU A 61 -10.07 3.97 5.25
CA GLU A 61 -10.44 4.26 3.87
C GLU A 61 -11.91 3.88 3.59
N SER A 62 -12.37 2.75 4.13
CA SER A 62 -13.79 2.36 4.07
C SER A 62 -14.71 3.39 4.75
N ILE A 63 -14.37 3.85 5.95
CA ILE A 63 -15.16 4.88 6.68
C ILE A 63 -15.30 6.15 5.84
N VAL A 64 -14.19 6.67 5.32
CA VAL A 64 -14.16 7.89 4.50
C VAL A 64 -14.98 7.69 3.22
N ARG A 65 -14.81 6.55 2.53
CA ARG A 65 -15.53 6.22 1.30
C ARG A 65 -17.05 6.16 1.49
N TYR A 66 -17.53 5.72 2.65
CA TYR A 66 -18.95 5.71 2.99
C TYR A 66 -19.43 6.99 3.70
N ASN A 67 -18.60 8.04 3.71
CA ASN A 67 -18.93 9.34 4.28
C ASN A 67 -19.32 9.28 5.77
N LEU A 68 -18.72 8.33 6.49
CA LEU A 68 -18.83 8.20 7.94
C LEU A 68 -17.74 9.03 8.61
N ALA A 69 -17.98 9.50 9.83
CA ALA A 69 -16.99 10.27 10.59
C ALA A 69 -16.03 9.31 11.32
N PRO A 70 -14.72 9.33 11.00
CA PRO A 70 -13.71 8.65 11.82
C PRO A 70 -13.67 9.27 13.22
N THR A 71 -13.19 8.51 14.21
CA THR A 71 -12.93 9.06 15.53
C THR A 71 -11.56 9.75 15.55
N TYR A 72 -11.39 10.77 16.40
CA TYR A 72 -10.08 11.43 16.59
C TYR A 72 -8.94 10.45 16.91
N LEU A 73 -9.23 9.38 17.65
CA LEU A 73 -8.24 8.35 17.95
C LEU A 73 -7.80 7.60 16.68
N LEU A 74 -8.75 7.27 15.81
CA LEU A 74 -8.42 6.63 14.54
C LEU A 74 -7.63 7.59 13.65
N GLU A 75 -8.05 8.85 13.54
CA GLU A 75 -7.34 9.87 12.74
C GLU A 75 -5.90 10.10 13.21
N ASP A 76 -5.65 10.16 14.53
CA ASP A 76 -4.29 10.26 15.08
C ASP A 76 -3.42 9.05 14.71
N ILE A 77 -3.99 7.84 14.78
CA ILE A 77 -3.29 6.62 14.37
C ILE A 77 -2.97 6.65 12.87
N ILE A 78 -3.94 7.05 12.04
CA ILE A 78 -3.78 7.13 10.58
C ILE A 78 -2.73 8.19 10.20
N SER A 79 -2.73 9.35 10.86
CA SER A 79 -1.73 10.39 10.63
C SER A 79 -0.30 9.88 10.86
N LYS A 80 -0.09 9.09 11.92
CA LYS A 80 1.20 8.45 12.21
C LYS A 80 1.57 7.38 11.17
N ILE A 81 0.59 6.64 10.67
CA ILE A 81 0.80 5.66 9.58
C ILE A 81 1.19 6.38 8.28
N GLN A 82 0.47 7.44 7.91
CA GLN A 82 0.74 8.24 6.72
C GLN A 82 2.14 8.89 6.77
N ALA A 83 2.56 9.39 7.94
CA ALA A 83 3.90 9.92 8.12
C ALA A 83 5.00 8.86 7.85
N LYS A 84 4.80 7.61 8.30
CA LYS A 84 5.72 6.49 8.00
C LYS A 84 5.76 6.13 6.52
N LEU A 85 4.61 6.20 5.84
CA LEU A 85 4.54 5.93 4.41
C LEU A 85 5.20 7.06 3.60
N ALA A 86 5.04 8.32 4.02
CA ALA A 86 5.65 9.47 3.35
C ALA A 86 7.18 9.41 3.35
N THR A 87 7.81 8.98 4.44
CA THR A 87 9.27 8.81 4.50
C THR A 87 9.78 7.75 3.52
N TYR A 88 8.98 6.71 3.26
CA TYR A 88 9.36 5.68 2.28
C TYR A 88 9.40 6.22 0.85
N TYR A 89 8.49 7.15 0.50
CA TYR A 89 8.49 7.78 -0.83
C TYR A 89 9.68 8.73 -1.02
N ALA A 90 10.02 9.53 0.00
CA ALA A 90 11.17 10.42 -0.05
C ALA A 90 12.50 9.65 -0.20
N ASP A 91 12.68 8.57 0.57
CA ASP A 91 13.88 7.71 0.47
C ASP A 91 13.99 6.96 -0.87
N LYS A 92 12.84 6.72 -1.53
CA LYS A 92 12.79 6.06 -2.84
C LYS A 92 13.19 7.02 -3.96
N ASP A 93 12.69 8.25 -3.92
CA ASP A 93 13.03 9.29 -4.90
C ASP A 93 14.53 9.63 -4.87
N ASP A 94 15.16 9.67 -3.69
CA ASP A 94 16.61 9.90 -3.56
C ASP A 94 17.44 8.74 -4.16
N LYS A 95 17.03 7.48 -3.95
CA LYS A 95 17.74 6.30 -4.49
C LYS A 95 17.53 6.10 -5.98
N ASP A 96 16.32 6.38 -6.48
CA ASP A 96 16.03 6.31 -7.90
C ASP A 96 16.75 7.44 -8.66
N ALA A 97 16.94 8.62 -8.04
CA ALA A 97 17.78 9.71 -8.57
C ALA A 97 19.28 9.36 -8.57
N GLU A 98 19.79 8.69 -7.54
CA GLU A 98 21.18 8.25 -7.44
C GLU A 98 21.49 7.12 -8.45
N THR A 99 20.54 6.23 -8.70
CA THR A 99 20.66 5.13 -9.67
C THR A 99 20.55 5.62 -11.13
N ALA A 100 19.83 6.72 -11.39
CA ALA A 100 19.73 7.33 -12.71
C ALA A 100 20.97 8.17 -13.12
N LEU A 101 21.94 8.34 -12.22
CA LEU A 101 23.18 9.12 -12.44
C LEU A 101 24.43 8.26 -12.71
N ILE A 102 24.28 6.93 -12.76
CA ILE A 102 25.35 5.96 -13.05
C ILE A 102 25.06 5.27 -14.39
#